data_AF-A0A2A5A2Q8-F1
#
_entry.id   AF-A0A2A5A2Q8-F1
#
_cell.length_a   1.000
_cell.length_b   1.000
_cell.length_c   1.000
_cell.angle_alpha   90.00
_cell.angle_beta   90.00
_cell.angle_gamma   90.00
#
_symmetry.space_group_name_H-M   'P 1'
#
loop_
_entity.id
_entity.type
_entity.pdbx_description
1 polymer ?
#
loop_
_entity_poly.entity_id
_entity_poly.type
_entity_poly.pdbx_seq_one_letter_code
_entity_poly.pdbx_strand_id
1 'polypeptide(L)'
;MITDYNTLSGLDKVAILFTILGESLAVKLVKGIHETDIKKIRTRIREMGAVSTPVKKQVVDEFYLSFLSKKFSEGDGDSKRPFQFLDGMPDERLLALVEVEEPRIIALALAQVDTEQRGFVLDRLPPENTGRVLLEMGALHEIPLEGVVNIASQLEEKSHFLPRGVDFSRGGGKDVAELLSSMSPAEEAKYLEAIGRESPDLLKEIKKYHLSFDDIFQFPDNLLRDLMNSVELDTISMALKGLDQAIVDRVIENLPQKKQAMFEPVEGSVAKRDIDMAQKSIVTAARQMEKDGRFSLEDLLGGGEMVE
;
A
#
# COMPACT_ATOMS: atom_id res chain seq x y z
N MET A 1 47.53 -9.17 36.25
CA MET A 1 46.57 -9.44 35.16
C MET A 1 45.35 -8.57 35.44
N ILE A 2 44.85 -7.83 34.45
CA ILE A 2 43.72 -6.91 34.59
C ILE A 2 42.40 -7.70 34.43
N THR A 3 41.55 -7.63 35.45
CA THR A 3 40.30 -8.40 35.56
C THR A 3 39.07 -7.53 35.82
N ASP A 4 39.24 -6.29 36.24
CA ASP A 4 38.14 -5.35 36.48
C ASP A 4 38.08 -4.30 35.35
N TYR A 5 36.92 -4.23 34.72
CA TYR A 5 36.64 -3.30 33.62
C TYR A 5 36.35 -1.88 34.12
N ASN A 6 35.76 -1.72 35.30
CA ASN A 6 35.32 -0.40 35.80
C ASN A 6 36.49 0.50 36.21
N THR A 7 37.67 -0.08 36.40
CA THR A 7 38.91 0.65 36.72
C THR A 7 39.67 1.17 35.50
N LEU A 8 39.20 0.87 34.28
CA LEU A 8 39.89 1.22 33.04
C LEU A 8 39.61 2.66 32.62
N SER A 9 40.69 3.41 32.36
CA SER A 9 40.59 4.72 31.71
C SER A 9 40.26 4.59 30.22
N GLY A 10 39.83 5.69 29.59
CA GLY A 10 39.61 5.70 28.14
C GLY A 10 40.85 5.28 27.33
N LEU A 11 42.05 5.66 27.78
CA LEU A 11 43.30 5.26 27.13
C LEU A 11 43.58 3.76 27.30
N ASP A 12 43.23 3.17 28.44
CA ASP A 12 43.34 1.71 28.68
C ASP A 12 42.45 0.94 27.72
N LYS A 13 41.21 1.39 27.58
CA LYS A 13 40.21 0.77 26.70
C LYS A 13 40.65 0.82 25.24
N VAL A 14 41.15 1.97 24.77
CA VAL A 14 41.71 2.11 23.41
C VAL A 14 42.92 1.21 23.22
N ALA A 15 43.83 1.15 24.19
CA ALA A 15 45.00 0.28 24.13
C ALA A 15 44.62 -1.21 24.09
N ILE A 16 43.60 -1.64 24.84
CA ILE A 16 43.04 -3.00 24.78
C ILE A 16 42.48 -3.28 23.39
N LEU A 17 41.67 -2.38 22.83
CA LEU A 17 41.12 -2.52 21.47
C LEU A 17 42.25 -2.66 20.42
N PHE A 18 43.31 -1.86 20.52
CA PHE A 18 44.48 -1.93 19.63
C PHE A 18 45.22 -3.27 19.74
N THR A 19 45.31 -3.86 20.94
CA THR A 19 45.91 -5.20 21.10
C THR A 19 45.06 -6.32 20.50
N ILE A 20 43.73 -6.16 20.46
CA ILE A 20 42.81 -7.16 19.91
C ILE A 20 42.79 -7.10 18.37
N LEU A 21 42.61 -5.89 17.82
CA LEU A 21 42.50 -5.68 16.37
C LEU A 21 43.86 -5.75 15.65
N GLY A 22 44.95 -5.52 16.40
CA GLY A 22 46.27 -5.28 15.83
C GLY A 22 46.43 -3.83 15.39
N GLU A 23 47.65 -3.32 15.55
CA GLU A 23 47.96 -1.90 15.38
C GLU A 23 47.65 -1.38 13.97
N SER A 24 48.00 -2.15 12.94
CA SER A 24 47.80 -1.76 11.55
C SER A 24 46.32 -1.60 11.18
N LEU A 25 45.46 -2.45 11.73
CA LEU A 25 44.02 -2.40 11.50
C LEU A 25 43.37 -1.31 12.36
N ALA A 26 43.75 -1.18 13.62
CA ALA A 26 43.21 -0.18 14.54
C ALA A 26 43.46 1.26 14.04
N VAL A 27 44.66 1.56 13.53
CA VAL A 27 44.98 2.87 12.94
C VAL A 27 44.17 3.16 11.68
N LYS A 28 43.84 2.14 10.87
CA LYS A 28 43.01 2.31 9.67
C LYS A 28 41.53 2.50 10.00
N LEU A 29 41.01 1.81 11.02
CA LEU A 29 39.61 1.87 11.42
C LEU A 29 39.27 3.19 12.12
N VAL A 30 40.17 3.71 12.95
CA VAL A 30 39.97 4.97 13.63
C VAL A 30 40.61 6.11 12.82
N LYS A 31 39.81 6.74 11.96
CA LYS A 31 40.24 7.89 11.15
C LYS A 31 40.58 9.08 12.08
N GLY A 32 41.62 9.82 11.74
CA GLY A 32 41.96 11.08 12.42
C GLY A 32 42.77 10.95 13.72
N ILE A 33 43.34 9.78 14.05
CA ILE A 33 44.27 9.68 15.18
C ILE A 33 45.61 10.34 14.81
N HIS A 34 46.06 11.29 15.63
CA HIS A 34 47.37 11.92 15.49
C HIS A 34 48.50 11.00 15.95
N GLU A 35 49.69 11.13 15.35
CA GLU A 35 50.87 10.32 15.71
C GLU A 35 51.24 10.40 17.20
N THR A 36 50.99 11.54 17.85
CA THR A 36 51.22 11.74 19.27
C THR A 36 50.35 10.83 20.13
N ASP A 37 49.11 10.57 19.70
CA ASP A 37 48.18 9.72 20.44
C ASP A 37 48.45 8.24 20.16
N ILE A 38 48.89 7.89 18.94
CA ILE A 38 49.42 6.54 18.66
C ILE A 38 50.61 6.23 19.58
N LYS A 39 51.53 7.18 19.78
CA LYS A 39 52.66 7.01 20.71
C LYS A 39 52.19 6.78 22.15
N LYS A 40 51.22 7.56 22.64
CA LYS A 40 50.63 7.38 23.97
C LYS A 40 49.96 6.01 24.12
N ILE A 41 49.20 5.57 23.12
CA ILE A 41 48.55 4.25 23.10
C ILE A 41 49.60 3.14 23.15
N ARG A 42 50.68 3.22 22.35
CA ARG A 42 51.77 2.23 22.39
C ARG A 42 52.46 2.16 23.74
N THR A 43 52.76 3.32 24.34
CA THR A 43 53.34 3.37 25.68
C THR A 43 52.42 2.69 26.66
N ARG A 44 51.10 2.97 26.57
CA ARG A 44 50.13 2.37 27.46
C ARG A 44 50.01 0.86 27.29
N ILE A 45 50.01 0.34 26.06
CA ILE A 45 50.01 -1.11 25.77
C ILE A 45 51.19 -1.82 26.44
N ARG A 46 52.37 -1.18 26.51
CA ARG A 46 53.57 -1.77 27.13
C ARG A 46 53.51 -1.79 28.65
N GLU A 47 52.92 -0.76 29.26
CA GLU A 47 52.73 -0.65 30.71
C GLU A 47 51.58 -1.54 31.20
N MET A 48 50.55 -1.67 30.38
CA MET A 48 49.35 -2.42 30.66
C MET A 48 49.64 -3.90 30.43
N GLY A 49 49.97 -4.61 31.52
CA GLY A 49 50.22 -6.05 31.49
C GLY A 49 49.00 -6.87 31.02
N ALA A 50 49.08 -8.20 31.13
CA ALA A 50 48.06 -9.11 30.58
C ALA A 50 46.63 -8.77 31.03
N VAL A 51 45.70 -8.73 30.07
CA VAL A 51 44.26 -8.45 30.27
C VAL A 51 43.46 -9.73 30.08
N SER A 52 42.50 -9.98 30.97
CA SER A 52 41.63 -11.15 30.91
C SER A 52 40.66 -11.09 29.71
N THR A 53 40.29 -12.25 29.17
CA THR A 53 39.36 -12.37 28.03
C THR A 53 37.99 -11.72 28.27
N PRO A 54 37.35 -11.83 29.46
CA PRO A 54 36.07 -11.16 29.72
C PRO A 54 36.16 -9.64 29.60
N VAL A 55 37.22 -9.03 30.13
CA VAL A 55 37.45 -7.58 30.03
C VAL A 55 37.69 -7.16 28.58
N LYS A 56 38.46 -7.95 27.83
CA LYS A 56 38.66 -7.73 26.38
C LYS A 56 37.34 -7.72 25.62
N LYS A 57 36.46 -8.68 25.91
CA LYS A 57 35.12 -8.76 25.29
C LYS A 57 34.29 -7.52 25.63
N GLN A 58 34.21 -7.13 26.90
CA GLN A 58 33.46 -5.94 27.32
C GLN A 58 33.95 -4.64 26.65
N VAL A 59 35.26 -4.48 26.48
CA VAL A 59 35.83 -3.34 25.75
C VAL A 59 35.42 -3.36 24.28
N VAL A 60 35.47 -4.52 23.61
CA VAL A 60 35.03 -4.64 22.21
C VAL A 60 33.54 -4.30 22.08
N ASP A 61 32.70 -4.84 22.96
CA ASP A 61 31.26 -4.60 22.95
C ASP A 61 30.93 -3.10 23.16
N GLU A 62 31.62 -2.42 24.09
CA GLU A 62 31.50 -0.98 24.31
C GLU A 62 31.90 -0.17 23.08
N PHE A 63 33.05 -0.45 22.47
CA PHE A 63 33.49 0.26 21.27
C PHE A 63 32.57 0.00 20.09
N TYR A 64 32.12 -1.24 19.91
CA TYR A 64 31.18 -1.61 18.86
C TYR A 64 29.88 -0.79 18.99
N LEU A 65 29.30 -0.71 20.19
CA LEU A 65 28.13 0.13 20.47
C LEU A 65 28.40 1.62 20.21
N SER A 66 29.55 2.14 20.62
CA SER A 66 29.94 3.53 20.39
C SER A 66 30.16 3.84 18.91
N PHE A 67 30.72 2.92 18.14
CA PHE A 67 30.90 3.04 16.69
C PHE A 67 29.57 3.00 15.95
N LEU A 68 28.65 2.14 16.37
CA LEU A 68 27.28 2.14 15.87
C LEU A 68 26.61 3.47 16.19
N SER A 69 26.58 3.89 17.46
CA SER A 69 25.91 5.13 17.87
C SER A 69 26.50 6.37 17.18
N LYS A 70 27.81 6.43 16.98
CA LYS A 70 28.46 7.52 16.22
C LYS A 70 28.18 7.45 14.73
N LYS A 71 28.13 6.28 14.10
CA LYS A 71 27.66 6.17 12.70
C LYS A 71 26.22 6.64 12.54
N PHE A 72 25.37 6.44 13.55
CA PHE A 72 24.02 6.97 13.58
C PHE A 72 23.96 8.48 13.92
N SER A 73 25.01 9.05 14.52
CA SER A 73 25.02 10.46 15.00
C SER A 73 25.85 11.43 14.17
N GLU A 74 26.89 10.99 13.45
CA GLU A 74 27.86 11.83 12.72
C GLU A 74 27.82 11.64 11.18
N GLY A 75 26.79 11.02 10.61
CA GLY A 75 26.71 10.79 9.15
C GLY A 75 25.40 11.27 8.53
N ASP A 76 25.48 12.42 7.82
CA ASP A 76 24.49 13.05 6.93
C ASP A 76 23.03 13.13 7.43
N GLY A 77 22.26 14.11 6.96
CA GLY A 77 20.85 14.29 7.33
C GLY A 77 19.89 13.15 6.90
N ASP A 78 20.41 11.94 6.66
CA ASP A 78 19.70 10.76 6.14
C ASP A 78 20.26 9.44 6.71
N SER A 79 20.68 9.43 7.98
CA SER A 79 21.08 8.20 8.68
C SER A 79 19.85 7.30 8.85
N LYS A 80 19.70 6.33 7.94
CA LYS A 80 18.54 5.43 7.82
C LYS A 80 18.05 4.91 9.17
N ARG A 81 16.83 5.31 9.56
CA ARG A 81 16.12 4.68 10.68
C ARG A 81 16.03 3.18 10.37
N PRO A 82 16.36 2.26 11.31
CA PRO A 82 16.07 0.84 11.09
C PRO A 82 14.61 0.71 10.63
N PHE A 83 14.37 -0.10 9.59
CA PHE A 83 13.04 -0.26 8.98
C PHE A 83 12.46 0.92 8.20
N GLN A 84 13.21 2.00 7.92
CA GLN A 84 12.71 3.10 7.08
C GLN A 84 12.20 2.65 5.70
N PHE A 85 12.71 1.54 5.17
CA PHE A 85 12.25 0.98 3.90
C PHE A 85 10.81 0.44 3.95
N LEU A 86 10.22 0.29 5.15
CA LEU A 86 8.81 -0.02 5.35
C LEU A 86 7.90 1.21 5.23
N ASP A 87 8.45 2.43 5.34
CA ASP A 87 7.66 3.66 5.25
C ASP A 87 6.96 3.74 3.88
N GLY A 88 5.63 3.72 3.87
CA GLY A 88 4.83 3.76 2.64
C GLY A 88 4.89 2.48 1.80
N MET A 89 5.34 1.36 2.37
CA MET A 89 5.27 0.06 1.70
C MET A 89 3.80 -0.39 1.58
N PRO A 90 3.32 -0.79 0.38
CA PRO A 90 1.97 -1.32 0.21
C PRO A 90 1.73 -2.61 1.01
N ASP A 91 0.49 -2.81 1.45
CA ASP A 91 0.08 -3.90 2.35
C ASP A 91 0.43 -5.29 1.80
N GLU A 92 0.20 -5.54 0.51
CA GLU A 92 0.51 -6.83 -0.12
C GLU A 92 2.02 -7.09 -0.19
N ARG A 93 2.81 -6.03 -0.37
CA ARG A 93 4.28 -6.14 -0.41
C ARG A 93 4.83 -6.37 0.99
N LEU A 94 4.26 -5.72 2.00
CA LEU A 94 4.59 -5.97 3.39
C LEU A 94 4.24 -7.41 3.78
N LEU A 95 3.04 -7.89 3.43
CA LEU A 95 2.63 -9.27 3.68
C LEU A 95 3.59 -10.26 3.03
N ALA A 96 3.90 -10.11 1.75
CA ALA A 96 4.83 -10.98 1.03
C ALA A 96 6.26 -10.95 1.61
N LEU A 97 6.68 -9.81 2.17
CA LEU A 97 7.97 -9.68 2.83
C LEU A 97 8.03 -10.49 4.13
N VAL A 98 6.96 -10.48 4.92
CA VAL A 98 6.98 -11.02 6.29
C VAL A 98 6.38 -12.42 6.40
N GLU A 99 5.52 -12.86 5.48
CA GLU A 99 4.83 -14.16 5.58
C GLU A 99 5.76 -15.37 5.60
N VAL A 100 6.95 -15.22 5.01
CA VAL A 100 7.99 -16.25 4.95
C VAL A 100 8.97 -16.20 6.13
N GLU A 101 8.81 -15.25 7.05
CA GLU A 101 9.73 -15.02 8.15
C GLU A 101 9.29 -15.72 9.45
N GLU A 102 10.23 -15.84 10.40
CA GLU A 102 9.94 -16.36 11.73
C GLU A 102 9.08 -15.37 12.55
N PRO A 103 8.19 -15.82 13.46
CA PRO A 103 7.25 -14.96 14.18
C PRO A 103 7.86 -13.74 14.88
N ARG A 104 9.09 -13.88 15.38
CA ARG A 104 9.84 -12.79 16.03
C ARG A 104 10.28 -11.70 15.05
N ILE A 105 10.63 -12.07 13.83
CA ILE A 105 10.99 -11.14 12.75
C ILE A 105 9.73 -10.41 12.25
N ILE A 106 8.63 -11.16 12.07
CA ILE A 106 7.32 -10.60 11.75
C ILE A 106 6.91 -9.57 12.80
N ALA A 107 6.98 -9.93 14.08
CA ALA A 107 6.66 -9.03 15.19
C ALA A 107 7.49 -7.74 15.17
N LEU A 108 8.79 -7.84 14.89
CA LEU A 108 9.68 -6.70 14.83
C LEU A 108 9.34 -5.76 13.66
N ALA A 109 9.03 -6.30 12.48
CA ALA A 109 8.59 -5.52 11.32
C ALA A 109 7.22 -4.87 11.57
N LEU A 110 6.26 -5.62 12.10
CA LEU A 110 4.90 -5.14 12.41
C LEU A 110 4.86 -4.08 13.52
N ALA A 111 5.87 -4.03 14.38
CA ALA A 111 6.03 -2.96 15.37
C ALA A 111 6.42 -1.62 14.73
N GLN A 112 6.85 -1.59 13.46
CA GLN A 112 7.28 -0.37 12.77
C GLN A 112 6.22 0.22 11.82
N VAL A 113 5.15 -0.52 11.53
CA VAL A 113 4.05 -0.06 10.66
C VAL A 113 2.86 0.40 11.50
N ASP A 114 1.91 1.12 10.88
CA ASP A 114 0.71 1.59 11.56
C ASP A 114 -0.27 0.45 11.91
N THR A 115 -1.31 0.80 12.67
CA THR A 115 -2.30 -0.17 13.17
C THR A 115 -3.12 -0.82 12.04
N GLU A 116 -3.40 -0.09 10.96
CA GLU A 116 -4.21 -0.58 9.85
C GLU A 116 -3.43 -1.63 9.06
N GLN A 117 -2.20 -1.31 8.65
CA GLN A 117 -1.31 -2.24 7.95
C GLN A 117 -0.99 -3.47 8.81
N ARG A 118 -0.78 -3.26 10.11
CA ARG A 118 -0.56 -4.36 11.06
C ARG A 118 -1.76 -5.29 11.14
N GLY A 119 -2.96 -4.74 11.28
CA GLY A 119 -4.22 -5.50 11.29
C GLY A 119 -4.39 -6.27 9.98
N PHE A 120 -4.14 -5.61 8.85
CA PHE A 120 -4.15 -6.25 7.55
C PHE A 120 -3.28 -7.50 7.53
N VAL A 121 -1.99 -7.40 7.86
CA VAL A 121 -1.09 -8.56 7.83
C VAL A 121 -1.52 -9.67 8.79
N LEU A 122 -1.86 -9.33 10.04
CA LEU A 122 -2.21 -10.33 11.07
C LEU A 122 -3.42 -11.18 10.69
N ASP A 123 -4.42 -10.59 10.03
CA ASP A 123 -5.63 -11.28 9.57
C ASP A 123 -5.37 -12.28 8.44
N ARG A 124 -4.26 -12.14 7.69
CA ARG A 124 -3.90 -13.01 6.56
C ARG A 124 -2.83 -14.04 6.93
N LEU A 125 -2.23 -13.95 8.11
CA LEU A 125 -1.33 -14.98 8.62
C LEU A 125 -2.12 -16.22 9.12
N PRO A 126 -1.53 -17.42 9.06
CA PRO A 126 -2.14 -18.61 9.68
C PRO A 126 -2.41 -18.38 11.18
N PRO A 127 -3.56 -18.82 11.74
CA PRO A 127 -3.92 -18.54 13.13
C PRO A 127 -2.86 -18.93 14.17
N GLU A 128 -2.16 -20.04 13.94
CA GLU A 128 -1.05 -20.51 14.79
C GLU A 128 0.14 -19.53 14.78
N ASN A 129 0.45 -18.94 13.62
CA ASN A 129 1.49 -17.93 13.50
C ASN A 129 1.05 -16.61 14.12
N THR A 130 -0.19 -16.17 13.88
CA THR A 130 -0.73 -14.93 14.45
C THR A 130 -0.61 -14.90 15.97
N GLY A 131 -0.99 -15.98 16.65
CA GLY A 131 -0.84 -16.08 18.12
C GLY A 131 0.61 -15.93 18.59
N ARG A 132 1.56 -16.57 17.90
CA ARG A 132 2.99 -16.47 18.22
C ARG A 132 3.55 -15.07 17.96
N VAL A 133 3.17 -14.44 16.85
CA VAL A 133 3.58 -13.07 16.52
C VAL A 133 3.12 -12.09 17.59
N LEU A 134 1.87 -12.19 18.07
CA LEU A 134 1.36 -11.34 19.14
C LEU A 134 2.13 -11.50 20.46
N LEU A 135 2.52 -12.73 20.81
CA LEU A 135 3.36 -12.97 21.99
C LEU A 135 4.75 -12.33 21.83
N GLU A 136 5.38 -12.49 20.67
CA GLU A 136 6.69 -11.90 20.37
C GLU A 136 6.65 -10.36 20.38
N MET A 137 5.56 -9.75 19.91
CA MET A 137 5.37 -8.29 19.96
C MET A 137 5.44 -7.74 21.40
N GLY A 138 4.97 -8.51 22.40
CA GLY A 138 5.10 -8.15 23.81
C GLY A 138 6.51 -8.27 24.38
N ALA A 139 7.38 -9.06 23.74
CA ALA A 139 8.73 -9.39 24.22
C ALA A 139 9.87 -8.69 23.45
N LEU A 140 9.56 -7.78 22.53
CA LEU A 140 10.58 -7.14 21.66
C LEU A 140 11.66 -6.36 22.42
N HIS A 141 11.38 -5.92 23.65
CA HIS A 141 12.33 -5.20 24.49
C HIS A 141 13.55 -6.06 24.92
N GLU A 142 13.45 -7.39 24.80
CA GLU A 142 14.54 -8.32 25.09
C GLU A 142 15.56 -8.43 23.93
N ILE A 143 15.26 -7.85 22.77
CA ILE A 143 16.11 -7.92 21.59
C ILE A 143 17.20 -6.83 21.67
N PRO A 144 18.49 -7.20 21.68
CA PRO A 144 19.57 -6.22 21.63
C PRO A 144 19.50 -5.38 20.35
N LEU A 145 19.89 -4.11 20.44
CA LEU A 145 19.87 -3.17 19.31
C LEU A 145 20.61 -3.70 18.07
N GLU A 146 21.73 -4.39 18.25
CA GLU A 146 22.47 -5.04 17.16
C GLU A 146 21.61 -6.07 16.40
N GLY A 147 20.82 -6.86 17.13
CA GLY A 147 19.90 -7.83 16.53
C GLY A 147 18.80 -7.13 15.73
N VAL A 148 18.26 -6.03 16.25
CA VAL A 148 17.26 -5.21 15.54
C VAL A 148 17.82 -4.65 14.24
N VAL A 149 19.03 -4.09 14.27
CA VAL A 149 19.68 -3.52 13.09
C VAL A 149 19.98 -4.59 12.04
N ASN A 150 20.51 -5.75 12.46
CA ASN A 150 20.79 -6.85 11.55
C ASN A 150 19.51 -7.37 10.86
N ILE A 151 18.44 -7.57 11.63
CA ILE A 151 17.14 -7.98 11.07
C ILE A 151 16.61 -6.93 10.09
N ALA A 152 16.69 -5.64 10.44
CA ALA A 152 16.27 -4.56 9.57
C ALA A 152 17.04 -4.58 8.23
N SER A 153 18.37 -4.75 8.27
CA SER A 153 19.18 -4.83 7.04
C SER A 153 18.85 -6.05 6.19
N GLN A 154 18.58 -7.21 6.80
CA GLN A 154 18.20 -8.43 6.06
C GLN A 154 16.83 -8.27 5.39
N LEU A 155 15.85 -7.70 6.10
CA LEU A 155 14.53 -7.43 5.53
C LEU A 155 14.60 -6.34 4.44
N GLU A 156 15.43 -5.32 4.62
CA GLU A 156 15.67 -4.29 3.60
C GLU A 156 16.22 -4.96 2.33
N GLU A 157 17.24 -5.81 2.43
CA GLU A 157 17.79 -6.55 1.29
C GLU A 157 16.74 -7.44 0.61
N LYS A 158 15.99 -8.24 1.38
CA LYS A 158 14.89 -9.09 0.85
C LYS A 158 13.82 -8.26 0.13
N SER A 159 13.48 -7.08 0.65
CA SER A 159 12.47 -6.20 0.06
C SER A 159 12.81 -5.75 -1.36
N HIS A 160 14.10 -5.70 -1.73
CA HIS A 160 14.53 -5.34 -3.09
C HIS A 160 14.24 -6.42 -4.13
N PHE A 161 14.18 -7.69 -3.69
CA PHE A 161 13.88 -8.83 -4.55
C PHE A 161 12.37 -9.09 -4.68
N LEU A 162 11.56 -8.48 -3.82
CA LEU A 162 10.13 -8.46 -4.02
C LEU A 162 9.81 -7.67 -5.28
N PRO A 163 8.91 -8.17 -6.15
CA PRO A 163 8.40 -7.39 -7.26
C PRO A 163 7.99 -6.01 -6.75
N ARG A 164 8.56 -4.94 -7.31
CA ARG A 164 8.00 -3.61 -7.12
C ARG A 164 6.59 -3.71 -7.64
N GLY A 165 5.60 -3.45 -6.79
CA GLY A 165 4.19 -3.55 -7.14
C GLY A 165 3.94 -2.85 -8.48
N VAL A 166 3.92 -3.61 -9.56
CA VAL A 166 2.86 -3.45 -10.54
C VAL A 166 1.64 -3.86 -9.75
N ASP A 167 0.68 -2.95 -9.62
CA ASP A 167 -0.62 -3.15 -9.00
C ASP A 167 -1.11 -4.57 -9.27
N PHE A 168 -0.80 -5.51 -8.36
CA PHE A 168 -1.23 -6.89 -8.51
C PHE A 168 -2.64 -6.89 -7.94
N SER A 169 -3.54 -6.19 -8.65
CA SER A 169 -4.96 -6.32 -8.41
C SER A 169 -5.27 -7.80 -8.54
N ARG A 170 -5.76 -8.43 -7.47
CA ARG A 170 -6.13 -9.86 -7.49
C ARG A 170 -7.41 -10.09 -8.31
N GLY A 171 -7.77 -9.16 -9.20
CA GLY A 171 -9.11 -9.05 -9.75
C GLY A 171 -10.07 -8.43 -8.72
N GLY A 172 -11.36 -8.44 -9.05
CA GLY A 172 -12.44 -8.00 -8.17
C GLY A 172 -13.56 -7.32 -8.95
N GLY A 173 -14.62 -6.91 -8.25
CA GLY A 173 -15.77 -6.26 -8.89
C GLY A 173 -15.40 -5.02 -9.72
N LYS A 174 -14.39 -4.25 -9.29
CA LYS A 174 -13.90 -3.05 -9.99
C LYS A 174 -13.25 -3.37 -11.34
N ASP A 175 -12.36 -4.36 -11.39
CA ASP A 175 -11.67 -4.75 -12.63
C ASP A 175 -12.65 -5.34 -13.64
N VAL A 176 -13.61 -6.14 -13.15
CA VAL A 176 -14.68 -6.67 -13.98
C VAL A 176 -15.59 -5.53 -14.49
N ALA A 177 -15.92 -4.55 -13.64
CA ALA A 177 -16.69 -3.37 -14.04
C ALA A 177 -16.01 -2.56 -15.16
N GLU A 178 -14.69 -2.39 -15.08
CA GLU A 178 -13.90 -1.70 -16.11
C GLU A 178 -13.93 -2.48 -17.44
N LEU A 179 -13.72 -3.81 -17.38
CA LEU A 179 -13.82 -4.67 -18.55
C LEU A 179 -15.21 -4.59 -19.19
N LEU A 180 -16.27 -4.70 -18.39
CA LEU A 180 -17.66 -4.63 -18.86
C LEU A 180 -17.95 -3.29 -19.54
N SER A 181 -17.47 -2.18 -18.98
CA SER A 181 -17.66 -0.83 -19.54
C SER A 181 -17.04 -0.65 -20.93
N SER A 182 -16.05 -1.48 -21.29
CA SER A 182 -15.44 -1.46 -22.62
C SER A 182 -16.25 -2.24 -23.67
N MET A 183 -17.14 -3.15 -23.25
CA MET A 183 -17.91 -4.04 -24.12
C MET A 183 -19.09 -3.34 -24.78
N SER A 184 -19.78 -4.00 -25.72
CA SER A 184 -21.06 -3.50 -26.23
C SER A 184 -22.17 -3.66 -25.16
N PRO A 185 -23.20 -2.80 -25.13
CA PRO A 185 -24.29 -2.91 -24.14
C PRO A 185 -24.96 -4.29 -24.12
N ALA A 186 -25.08 -4.94 -25.29
CA ALA A 186 -25.65 -6.28 -25.39
C ALA A 186 -24.77 -7.39 -24.79
N GLU A 187 -23.44 -7.27 -24.91
CA GLU A 187 -22.51 -8.23 -24.30
C GLU A 187 -22.40 -7.99 -22.79
N GLU A 188 -22.31 -6.73 -22.38
CA GLU A 188 -22.33 -6.29 -20.99
C GLU A 188 -23.54 -6.87 -20.23
N ALA A 189 -24.76 -6.66 -20.75
CA ALA A 189 -25.98 -7.18 -20.16
C ALA A 189 -25.97 -8.72 -20.02
N LYS A 190 -25.49 -9.41 -21.06
CA LYS A 190 -25.36 -10.88 -21.07
C LYS A 190 -24.40 -11.38 -19.98
N TYR A 191 -23.26 -10.72 -19.81
CA TYR A 191 -22.27 -11.12 -18.79
C TYR A 191 -22.73 -10.77 -17.38
N LEU A 192 -23.34 -9.60 -17.17
CA LEU A 192 -23.94 -9.24 -15.88
C LEU A 192 -25.02 -10.23 -15.44
N GLU A 193 -25.87 -10.68 -16.36
CA GLU A 193 -26.88 -11.71 -16.08
C GLU A 193 -26.24 -13.05 -15.70
N ALA A 194 -25.21 -13.48 -16.43
CA ALA A 194 -24.48 -14.71 -16.12
C ALA A 194 -23.80 -14.64 -14.74
N ILE A 195 -23.09 -13.54 -14.46
CA ILE A 195 -22.43 -13.29 -13.18
C ILE A 195 -23.46 -13.25 -12.04
N GLY A 196 -24.59 -12.58 -12.23
CA GLY A 196 -25.66 -12.50 -11.24
C GLY A 196 -26.26 -13.85 -10.86
N ARG A 197 -26.32 -14.79 -11.81
CA ARG A 197 -26.80 -16.16 -11.56
C ARG A 197 -25.78 -17.01 -10.82
N GLU A 198 -24.49 -16.84 -11.10
CA GLU A 198 -23.42 -17.65 -10.49
C GLU A 198 -22.92 -17.09 -9.16
N SER A 199 -22.77 -15.77 -9.06
CA SER A 199 -22.26 -15.07 -7.87
C SER A 199 -22.99 -13.74 -7.67
N PRO A 200 -24.10 -13.74 -6.91
CA PRO A 200 -24.82 -12.52 -6.55
C PRO A 200 -23.96 -11.52 -5.76
N ASP A 201 -23.00 -12.00 -4.96
CA ASP A 201 -22.11 -11.14 -4.18
C ASP A 201 -21.10 -10.41 -5.08
N LEU A 202 -20.52 -11.10 -6.08
CA LEU A 202 -19.68 -10.45 -7.08
C LEU A 202 -20.48 -9.43 -7.90
N LEU A 203 -21.73 -9.74 -8.25
CA LEU A 203 -22.59 -8.76 -8.94
C LEU A 203 -22.79 -7.49 -8.11
N LYS A 204 -23.01 -7.62 -6.80
CA LYS A 204 -23.09 -6.45 -5.89
C LYS A 204 -21.80 -5.65 -5.90
N GLU A 205 -20.63 -6.31 -5.83
CA GLU A 205 -19.33 -5.62 -5.90
C GLU A 205 -19.13 -4.90 -7.24
N ILE A 206 -19.51 -5.51 -8.36
CA ILE A 206 -19.43 -4.90 -9.69
C ILE A 206 -20.32 -3.65 -9.75
N LYS A 207 -21.55 -3.72 -9.24
CA LYS A 207 -22.51 -2.60 -9.25
C LYS A 207 -22.04 -1.37 -8.47
N LYS A 208 -21.08 -1.50 -7.56
CA LYS A 208 -20.44 -0.35 -6.89
C LYS A 208 -19.60 0.50 -7.86
N TYR A 209 -19.11 -0.11 -8.93
CA TYR A 209 -18.17 0.53 -9.86
C TYR A 209 -18.70 0.58 -11.28
N HIS A 210 -19.83 -0.06 -11.59
CA HIS A 210 -20.40 -0.21 -12.91
C HIS A 210 -21.79 0.45 -13.01
N LEU A 211 -22.02 1.20 -14.09
CA LEU A 211 -23.28 1.86 -14.42
C LEU A 211 -23.61 1.46 -15.85
N SER A 212 -24.70 0.73 -16.02
CA SER A 212 -25.20 0.35 -17.34
C SER A 212 -26.17 1.41 -17.89
N PHE A 213 -26.50 1.33 -19.18
CA PHE A 213 -27.52 2.19 -19.76
C PHE A 213 -28.91 1.95 -19.15
N ASP A 214 -29.23 0.71 -18.78
CA ASP A 214 -30.52 0.36 -18.17
C ASP A 214 -30.68 0.93 -16.75
N ASP A 215 -29.58 1.07 -16.01
CA ASP A 215 -29.57 1.68 -14.68
C ASP A 215 -29.95 3.17 -14.72
N ILE A 216 -29.76 3.86 -15.85
CA ILE A 216 -30.13 5.28 -16.02
C ILE A 216 -31.62 5.49 -15.81
N PHE A 217 -32.44 4.52 -16.20
CA PHE A 217 -33.89 4.62 -16.02
C PHE A 217 -34.32 4.46 -14.56
N GLN A 218 -33.43 4.06 -13.65
CA GLN A 218 -33.70 4.02 -12.21
C GLN A 218 -33.37 5.36 -11.54
N PHE A 219 -32.80 6.33 -12.27
CA PHE A 219 -32.41 7.61 -11.71
C PHE A 219 -33.66 8.38 -11.24
N PRO A 220 -33.55 9.13 -10.12
CA PRO A 220 -34.53 10.14 -9.75
C PRO A 220 -34.72 11.17 -10.85
N ASP A 221 -35.95 11.68 -11.02
CA ASP A 221 -36.32 12.55 -12.14
C ASP A 221 -35.48 13.84 -12.24
N ASN A 222 -35.03 14.39 -11.11
CA ASN A 222 -34.11 15.53 -11.10
C ASN A 222 -32.76 15.17 -11.74
N LEU A 223 -32.19 14.03 -11.38
CA LEU A 223 -30.91 13.57 -11.90
C LEU A 223 -31.03 13.16 -13.38
N LEU A 224 -32.13 12.50 -13.75
CA LEU A 224 -32.42 12.13 -15.12
C LEU A 224 -32.56 13.38 -16.01
N ARG A 225 -33.30 14.40 -15.55
CA ARG A 225 -33.44 15.67 -16.25
C ARG A 225 -32.10 16.38 -16.45
N ASP A 226 -31.28 16.40 -15.43
CA ASP A 226 -29.96 17.00 -15.48
C ASP A 226 -29.05 16.29 -16.49
N LEU A 227 -29.08 14.96 -16.50
CA LEU A 227 -28.36 14.15 -17.48
C LEU A 227 -28.84 14.42 -18.91
N MET A 228 -30.15 14.37 -19.15
CA MET A 228 -30.73 14.58 -20.47
C MET A 228 -30.54 16.03 -20.98
N ASN A 229 -30.37 16.99 -20.07
CA ASN A 229 -29.98 18.34 -20.46
C ASN A 229 -28.54 18.41 -20.98
N SER A 230 -27.64 17.58 -20.43
CA SER A 230 -26.21 17.58 -20.79
C SER A 230 -25.88 16.87 -22.11
N VAL A 231 -26.79 16.04 -22.65
CA VAL A 231 -26.59 15.26 -23.88
C VAL A 231 -27.35 15.88 -25.06
N GLU A 232 -26.79 15.81 -26.27
CA GLU A 232 -27.44 16.28 -27.50
C GLU A 232 -28.73 15.50 -27.83
N LEU A 233 -29.74 16.21 -28.33
CA LEU A 233 -31.08 15.63 -28.55
C LEU A 233 -31.06 14.45 -29.53
N ASP A 234 -30.29 14.55 -30.61
CA ASP A 234 -30.14 13.47 -31.60
C ASP A 234 -29.51 12.20 -30.99
N THR A 235 -28.60 12.36 -30.03
CA THR A 235 -27.99 11.24 -29.31
C THR A 235 -29.03 10.57 -28.41
N ILE A 236 -29.87 11.34 -27.74
CA ILE A 236 -30.98 10.83 -26.92
C ILE A 236 -31.96 10.07 -27.82
N SER A 237 -32.41 10.67 -28.93
CA SER A 237 -33.34 10.01 -29.87
C SER A 237 -32.77 8.71 -30.45
N MET A 238 -31.47 8.67 -30.77
CA MET A 238 -30.81 7.46 -31.26
C MET A 238 -30.71 6.37 -30.17
N ALA A 239 -30.37 6.74 -28.94
CA ALA A 239 -30.21 5.80 -27.83
C ALA A 239 -31.54 5.16 -27.38
N LEU A 240 -32.65 5.89 -27.52
CA LEU A 240 -34.00 5.43 -27.18
C LEU A 240 -34.63 4.52 -28.25
N LYS A 241 -33.97 4.36 -29.41
CA LYS A 241 -34.52 3.58 -30.53
C LYS A 241 -34.71 2.11 -30.14
N GLY A 242 -35.94 1.63 -30.22
CA GLY A 242 -36.29 0.24 -29.95
C GLY A 242 -36.52 -0.09 -28.47
N LEU A 243 -36.52 0.92 -27.60
CA LEU A 243 -36.96 0.76 -26.21
C LEU A 243 -38.48 0.81 -26.10
N ASP A 244 -38.99 0.34 -24.96
CA ASP A 244 -40.42 0.39 -24.65
C ASP A 244 -40.94 1.83 -24.58
N GLN A 245 -42.14 2.05 -25.10
CA GLN A 245 -42.75 3.37 -25.18
C GLN A 245 -42.83 4.07 -23.81
N ALA A 246 -43.08 3.33 -22.73
CA ALA A 246 -43.10 3.87 -21.37
C ALA A 246 -41.75 4.48 -20.93
N ILE A 247 -40.63 3.88 -21.34
CA ILE A 247 -39.28 4.40 -21.07
C ILE A 247 -39.06 5.68 -21.89
N VAL A 248 -39.42 5.63 -23.18
CA VAL A 248 -39.31 6.77 -24.10
C VAL A 248 -40.09 7.97 -23.56
N ASP A 249 -41.36 7.76 -23.18
CA ASP A 249 -42.23 8.81 -22.66
C ASP A 249 -41.65 9.42 -21.38
N ARG A 250 -41.17 8.60 -20.43
CA ARG A 250 -40.56 9.08 -19.19
C ARG A 250 -39.31 9.93 -19.44
N VAL A 251 -38.48 9.54 -20.39
CA VAL A 251 -37.28 10.32 -20.75
C VAL A 251 -37.70 11.65 -21.40
N ILE A 252 -38.68 11.63 -22.30
CA ILE A 252 -39.22 12.84 -22.93
C ILE A 252 -39.79 13.79 -21.85
N GLU A 253 -40.60 13.30 -20.92
CA GLU A 253 -41.16 14.11 -19.82
C GLU A 253 -40.09 14.77 -18.95
N ASN A 254 -38.89 14.17 -18.87
CA ASN A 254 -37.75 14.71 -18.15
C ASN A 254 -36.80 15.56 -19.01
N LEU A 255 -37.02 15.70 -20.32
CA LEU A 255 -36.27 16.65 -21.14
C LEU A 255 -36.63 18.11 -20.76
N PRO A 256 -35.72 19.09 -20.98
CA PRO A 256 -36.10 20.50 -20.98
C PRO A 256 -37.21 20.78 -21.99
N GLN A 257 -38.17 21.68 -21.67
CA GLN A 257 -39.33 21.99 -22.53
C GLN A 257 -38.97 22.27 -24.01
N LYS A 258 -37.84 22.96 -24.23
CA LYS A 258 -37.34 23.22 -25.60
C LYS A 258 -36.95 21.93 -26.33
N LYS A 259 -36.25 21.01 -25.67
CA LYS A 259 -35.88 19.71 -26.24
C LYS A 259 -37.09 18.80 -26.41
N GLN A 260 -38.06 18.84 -25.49
CA GLN A 260 -39.34 18.11 -25.63
C GLN A 260 -40.05 18.48 -26.91
N ALA A 261 -40.22 19.78 -27.18
CA ALA A 261 -40.92 20.27 -28.37
C ALA A 261 -40.19 19.96 -29.69
N MET A 262 -38.89 19.68 -29.63
CA MET A 262 -38.04 19.36 -30.78
C MET A 262 -37.74 17.86 -30.89
N PHE A 263 -38.20 17.04 -29.94
CA PHE A 263 -37.90 15.62 -29.93
C PHE A 263 -38.60 14.93 -31.09
N GLU A 264 -37.82 14.31 -31.96
CA GLU A 264 -38.31 13.46 -33.03
C GLU A 264 -37.72 12.05 -32.85
N PRO A 265 -38.57 11.00 -32.85
CA PRO A 265 -38.09 9.63 -32.77
C PRO A 265 -37.34 9.28 -34.07
N VAL A 266 -36.22 8.56 -33.95
CA VAL A 266 -35.47 8.11 -35.12
C VAL A 266 -36.33 7.11 -35.91
N GLU A 267 -36.70 7.45 -37.13
CA GLU A 267 -37.47 6.57 -38.03
C GLU A 267 -36.58 5.62 -38.84
N GLY A 268 -37.18 4.56 -39.36
CA GLY A 268 -36.49 3.61 -40.24
C GLY A 268 -35.51 2.67 -39.53
N SER A 269 -34.71 1.99 -40.36
CA SER A 269 -33.67 1.05 -39.91
C SER A 269 -32.36 1.79 -39.65
N VAL A 270 -31.78 1.57 -38.48
CA VAL A 270 -30.48 2.13 -38.09
C VAL A 270 -29.50 1.01 -37.76
N ALA A 271 -28.21 1.29 -37.89
CA ALA A 271 -27.21 0.31 -37.53
C ALA A 271 -27.17 0.16 -36.00
N LYS A 272 -27.15 -1.09 -35.52
CA LYS A 272 -27.04 -1.40 -34.08
C LYS A 272 -25.87 -0.68 -33.42
N ARG A 273 -24.74 -0.58 -34.13
CA ARG A 273 -23.53 0.13 -33.66
C ARG A 273 -23.81 1.60 -33.32
N ASP A 274 -24.69 2.27 -34.08
CA ASP A 274 -24.97 3.69 -33.86
C ASP A 274 -25.85 3.89 -32.61
N ILE A 275 -26.77 2.95 -32.36
CA ILE A 275 -27.52 2.88 -31.09
C ILE A 275 -26.56 2.64 -29.93
N ASP A 276 -25.68 1.63 -30.04
CA ASP A 276 -24.73 1.29 -28.97
C ASP A 276 -23.79 2.47 -28.64
N MET A 277 -23.32 3.22 -29.65
CA MET A 277 -22.52 4.43 -29.45
C MET A 277 -23.30 5.55 -28.76
N ALA A 278 -24.57 5.74 -29.13
CA ALA A 278 -25.42 6.74 -28.50
C ALA A 278 -25.70 6.40 -27.02
N GLN A 279 -26.01 5.14 -26.72
CA GLN A 279 -26.18 4.66 -25.34
C GLN A 279 -24.91 4.85 -24.51
N LYS A 280 -23.74 4.47 -25.04
CA LYS A 280 -22.44 4.70 -24.39
C LYS A 280 -22.16 6.18 -24.12
N SER A 281 -22.54 7.07 -25.03
CA SER A 281 -22.38 8.51 -24.85
C SER A 281 -23.19 9.02 -23.64
N ILE A 282 -24.43 8.56 -23.48
CA ILE A 282 -25.27 8.90 -22.32
C ILE A 282 -24.69 8.35 -21.02
N VAL A 283 -24.24 7.09 -21.01
CA VAL A 283 -23.56 6.50 -19.83
C VAL A 283 -22.31 7.30 -19.46
N THR A 284 -21.53 7.72 -20.46
CA THR A 284 -20.32 8.54 -20.24
C THR A 284 -20.66 9.89 -19.61
N ALA A 285 -21.74 10.54 -20.07
CA ALA A 285 -22.21 11.80 -19.47
C ALA A 285 -22.67 11.59 -18.01
N ALA A 286 -23.36 10.49 -17.72
CA ALA A 286 -23.77 10.15 -16.36
C ALA A 286 -22.56 9.90 -15.44
N ARG A 287 -21.51 9.23 -15.94
CA ARG A 287 -20.25 9.04 -15.21
C ARG A 287 -19.51 10.34 -14.96
N GLN A 288 -19.56 11.28 -15.89
CA GLN A 288 -18.98 12.59 -15.65
C GLN A 288 -19.72 13.32 -14.53
N MET A 289 -21.06 13.23 -14.49
CA MET A 289 -21.86 13.78 -13.39
C MET A 289 -21.56 13.14 -12.03
N GLU A 290 -21.33 11.83 -11.98
CA GLU A 290 -20.85 11.12 -10.78
C GLU A 290 -19.51 11.69 -10.31
N LYS A 291 -18.54 11.80 -11.24
CA LYS A 291 -17.20 12.33 -10.97
C LYS A 291 -17.21 13.79 -10.50
N ASP A 292 -18.18 14.57 -10.97
CA ASP A 292 -18.41 15.95 -10.53
C ASP A 292 -19.10 16.03 -9.15
N GLY A 293 -19.38 14.89 -8.52
CA GLY A 293 -19.96 14.79 -7.17
C GLY A 293 -21.47 15.02 -7.13
N ARG A 294 -22.17 14.92 -8.26
CA ARG A 294 -23.62 15.16 -8.31
C ARG A 294 -24.44 14.04 -7.69
N PHE A 295 -23.91 12.83 -7.67
CA PHE A 295 -24.48 11.64 -7.03
C PHE A 295 -23.39 10.59 -6.81
N SER A 296 -23.69 9.58 -5.99
CA SER A 296 -22.87 8.38 -5.79
C SER A 296 -23.59 7.16 -6.37
N LEU A 297 -22.88 6.30 -7.09
CA LEU A 297 -23.47 5.06 -7.62
C LEU A 297 -23.86 4.07 -6.52
N GLU A 298 -23.09 4.02 -5.43
CA GLU A 298 -23.38 3.12 -4.31
C GLU A 298 -24.74 3.47 -3.68
N ASP A 299 -25.04 4.76 -3.51
CA ASP A 299 -26.31 5.21 -2.94
C ASP A 299 -27.49 5.01 -3.91
N LEU A 300 -27.23 5.13 -5.21
CA LEU A 300 -28.25 5.10 -6.26
C LEU A 300 -28.68 3.68 -6.64
N LEU A 301 -27.72 2.74 -6.69
CA LEU A 301 -27.92 1.38 -7.20
C LEU A 301 -27.71 0.29 -6.14
N GLY A 302 -27.10 0.63 -4.99
CA GLY A 302 -26.71 -0.31 -3.94
C GLY A 302 -27.85 -0.78 -3.03
N GLY A 303 -29.04 -0.17 -3.10
CA GLY A 303 -30.22 -0.65 -2.40
C GLY A 303 -30.07 -0.69 -0.87
N GLY A 304 -30.27 0.46 -0.24
CA GLY A 304 -30.82 0.55 1.12
C GLY A 304 -29.82 0.53 2.27
N GLU A 305 -29.22 1.68 2.55
CA GLU A 305 -29.15 2.26 3.90
C GLU A 305 -28.97 3.77 3.72
N MET A 306 -30.10 4.49 3.60
CA MET A 306 -30.08 5.91 3.93
C MET A 306 -29.80 5.98 5.42
N VAL A 307 -28.57 6.34 5.79
CA VAL A 307 -28.26 6.74 7.15
C VAL A 307 -28.99 8.06 7.39
N GLU A 308 -30.07 8.01 8.19
CA GLU A 308 -30.69 9.20 8.80
C GLU A 308 -29.70 9.96 9.69
#